data_AF-A0A953H8H1-F1
#
_entry.id   AF-A0A953H8H1-F1
#
_cell.length_a   1.000
_cell.length_b   1.000
_cell.length_c   1.000
_cell.angle_alpha   90.00
_cell.angle_beta   90.00
_cell.angle_gamma   90.00
#
_symmetry.space_group_name_H-M   'P 1'
#
loop_
_entity.id
_entity.type
_entity.pdbx_description
1 polymer ?
#
loop_
_entity_poly.entity_id
_entity_poly.type
_entity_poly.pdbx_seq_one_letter_code
_entity_poly.pdbx_strand_id
1 'polypeptide(L)'
;MVTRLNRVFAIALVAFSVGSIGSQTLSEARQILDSGNDAQAIAALESVLANGSEADRAEAAPLLIQACAESKRHDLVVEHYDECLSATEGTPNTARVRLEYGKSLQSNAKDTTGALEVFAAILADPNADSFAASGALYQRGTVELDTIKAPAAAYATFETLLAQYPDSPFADNALVAEAKAAVALQRLDIIDSARQRLAAMGAPLSARQTAQLYRADYMANVKFSRNEAAFEYSKVLSEFPTVPNSNPSQLARVRLADLAPIGDFERGIKLYEEVTQTTAPHRPPGHRMGETAPRNLSLPAQAQRGCRRCPERTNGFQPQVPHHSSRGPALPGRHSRP
;
A
#
# COMPACT_ATOMS: atom_id res chain seq x y z
N MET A 1 23.53 34.16 20.56
CA MET A 1 22.29 34.79 21.08
C MET A 1 21.42 35.16 19.89
N VAL A 2 20.56 34.25 19.45
CA VAL A 2 19.61 34.49 18.35
C VAL A 2 18.22 34.47 18.96
N THR A 3 17.55 35.61 18.83
CA THR A 3 16.22 35.94 19.34
C THR A 3 15.16 35.05 18.71
N ARG A 4 14.46 34.25 19.53
CA ARG A 4 13.24 33.53 19.15
C ARG A 4 12.14 34.55 18.87
N LEU A 5 11.74 34.67 17.60
CA LEU A 5 10.62 35.50 17.19
C LEU A 5 9.30 34.78 17.54
N ASN A 6 8.48 35.48 18.32
CA ASN A 6 7.08 35.17 18.59
C ASN A 6 6.29 34.88 17.29
N ARG A 7 5.84 33.65 17.11
CA ARG A 7 4.72 33.33 16.20
C ARG A 7 3.44 33.33 17.02
N VAL A 8 2.73 34.45 16.99
CA VAL A 8 1.34 34.55 17.44
C VAL A 8 0.47 33.92 16.35
N PHE A 9 -0.02 32.70 16.60
CA PHE A 9 -1.04 32.07 15.78
C PHE A 9 -2.39 32.71 16.07
N ALA A 10 -3.01 33.30 15.04
CA ALA A 10 -4.41 33.70 15.07
C ALA A 10 -5.28 32.44 14.96
N ILE A 11 -5.72 31.91 16.09
CA ILE A 11 -6.69 30.82 16.17
C ILE A 11 -8.07 31.39 15.82
N ALA A 12 -8.62 30.98 14.69
CA ALA A 12 -10.03 31.18 14.38
C ALA A 12 -10.85 30.30 15.34
N LEU A 13 -11.41 30.94 16.38
CA LEU A 13 -12.21 30.31 17.42
C LEU A 13 -13.56 29.87 16.83
N VAL A 14 -13.64 28.66 16.31
CA VAL A 14 -14.93 28.00 16.08
C VAL A 14 -15.47 27.64 17.46
N ALA A 15 -16.43 28.43 17.96
CA ALA A 15 -17.10 28.20 19.22
C ALA A 15 -18.00 26.95 19.12
N PHE A 16 -17.39 25.78 19.18
CA PHE A 16 -18.09 24.54 19.54
C PHE A 16 -18.52 24.68 21.00
N SER A 17 -19.80 24.46 21.27
CA SER A 17 -20.38 24.44 22.60
C SER A 17 -19.60 23.49 23.50
N VAL A 18 -18.77 24.07 24.37
CA VAL A 18 -17.98 23.36 25.38
C VAL A 18 -18.94 22.86 26.45
N GLY A 19 -19.60 21.74 26.18
CA GLY A 19 -20.13 20.90 27.25
C GLY A 19 -18.98 20.56 28.19
N SER A 20 -19.23 20.60 29.50
CA SER A 20 -18.26 20.32 30.57
C SER A 20 -17.21 19.31 30.10
N ILE A 21 -15.97 19.78 29.96
CA ILE A 21 -14.82 18.95 29.58
C ILE A 21 -14.52 18.08 30.82
N GLY A 22 -15.31 17.04 31.01
CA GLY A 22 -14.90 15.92 31.83
C GLY A 22 -13.58 15.41 31.26
N SER A 23 -12.64 15.05 32.12
CA SER A 23 -11.42 14.35 31.71
C SER A 23 -11.82 13.15 30.88
N GLN A 24 -11.54 13.17 29.58
CA GLN A 24 -11.87 12.04 28.72
C GLN A 24 -10.99 10.86 29.11
N THR A 25 -11.58 9.68 29.14
CA THR A 25 -10.86 8.45 29.46
C THR A 25 -10.21 7.86 28.21
N LEU A 26 -9.15 7.07 28.37
CA LEU A 26 -8.52 6.36 27.26
C LEU A 26 -9.50 5.44 26.51
N SER A 27 -10.45 4.82 27.22
CA SER A 27 -11.48 3.97 26.62
C SER A 27 -12.41 4.76 25.69
N GLU A 28 -12.80 5.97 26.07
CA GLU A 28 -13.63 6.85 25.23
C GLU A 28 -12.85 7.31 23.99
N ALA A 29 -11.59 7.71 24.18
CA ALA A 29 -10.72 8.12 23.08
C ALA A 29 -10.56 7.00 22.03
N ARG A 30 -10.40 5.75 22.47
CA ARG A 30 -10.36 4.56 21.61
C ARG A 30 -11.65 4.34 20.84
N GLN A 31 -12.79 4.43 21.52
CA GLN A 31 -14.08 4.27 20.88
C GLN A 31 -14.31 5.33 19.78
N ILE A 32 -13.85 6.57 20.01
CA ILE A 32 -13.91 7.63 19.01
C ILE A 32 -12.99 7.32 17.82
N LEU A 33 -11.76 6.86 18.08
CA LEU A 33 -10.81 6.44 17.04
C LEU A 33 -11.40 5.31 16.16
N ASP A 34 -11.97 4.27 16.79
CA ASP A 34 -12.59 3.14 16.10
C ASP A 34 -13.81 3.55 15.26
N SER A 35 -14.44 4.69 15.58
CA SER A 35 -15.54 5.26 14.78
C SER A 35 -15.09 5.97 13.51
N GLY A 36 -13.78 6.16 13.31
CA GLY A 36 -13.18 6.86 12.17
C GLY A 36 -13.36 8.39 12.21
N ASN A 37 -13.68 8.96 13.38
CA ASN A 37 -13.77 10.40 13.56
C ASN A 37 -12.43 10.97 14.04
N ASP A 38 -11.46 11.02 13.13
CA ASP A 38 -10.07 11.29 13.48
C ASP A 38 -9.89 12.64 14.20
N ALA A 39 -10.64 13.68 13.82
CA ALA A 39 -10.55 14.99 14.46
C ALA A 39 -10.99 14.96 15.94
N GLN A 40 -12.06 14.23 16.25
CA GLN A 40 -12.48 14.04 17.65
C GLN A 40 -11.54 13.10 18.39
N ALA A 41 -11.02 12.07 17.73
CA ALA A 41 -10.07 11.12 18.32
C ALA A 41 -8.77 11.83 18.72
N ILE A 42 -8.22 12.70 17.86
CA ILE A 42 -7.03 13.51 18.14
C ILE A 42 -7.27 14.37 19.39
N ALA A 43 -8.35 15.14 19.44
CA ALA A 43 -8.66 15.98 20.60
C ALA A 43 -8.87 15.18 21.89
N ALA A 44 -9.45 13.98 21.78
CA ALA A 44 -9.63 13.07 22.90
C ALA A 44 -8.30 12.54 23.43
N LEU A 45 -7.42 12.10 22.52
CA LEU A 45 -6.11 11.56 22.84
C LEU A 45 -5.16 12.64 23.38
N GLU A 46 -5.22 13.87 22.88
CA GLU A 46 -4.52 15.03 23.46
C GLU A 46 -4.94 15.27 24.91
N SER A 47 -6.25 15.19 25.20
CA SER A 47 -6.77 15.33 26.56
C SER A 47 -6.26 14.24 27.52
N VAL A 48 -6.22 12.99 27.04
CA VAL A 48 -5.63 11.85 27.79
C VAL A 48 -4.13 12.04 27.97
N LEU A 49 -3.41 12.49 26.94
CA LEU A 49 -1.96 12.72 27.00
C LEU A 49 -1.61 13.83 28.01
N ALA A 50 -2.45 14.86 28.13
CA ALA A 50 -2.23 15.96 29.07
C ALA A 50 -2.62 15.62 30.52
N ASN A 51 -3.71 14.86 30.73
CA ASN A 51 -4.36 14.74 32.05
C ASN A 51 -4.47 13.30 32.58
N GLY A 52 -4.15 12.28 31.77
CA GLY A 52 -4.27 10.87 32.13
C GLY A 52 -3.22 10.37 33.12
N SER A 53 -3.38 9.14 33.59
CA SER A 53 -2.34 8.46 34.36
C SER A 53 -1.09 8.22 33.49
N GLU A 54 0.07 7.97 34.10
CA GLU A 54 1.30 7.64 33.34
C GLU A 54 1.09 6.46 32.37
N ALA A 55 0.37 5.43 32.81
CA ALA A 55 0.00 4.30 31.96
C ALA A 55 -0.92 4.72 30.80
N ASP A 56 -1.96 5.51 31.07
CA ASP A 56 -2.88 5.97 30.03
C ASP A 56 -2.18 6.87 29.01
N ARG A 57 -1.28 7.75 29.46
CA ARG A 57 -0.49 8.63 28.60
C ARG A 57 0.43 7.84 27.69
N ALA A 58 1.13 6.85 28.23
CA ALA A 58 2.00 5.97 27.45
C ALA A 58 1.20 5.18 26.40
N GLU A 59 -0.04 4.78 26.71
CA GLU A 59 -0.90 4.03 25.80
C GLU A 59 -1.60 4.92 24.75
N ALA A 60 -1.93 6.17 25.11
CA ALA A 60 -2.52 7.16 24.20
C ALA A 60 -1.51 7.69 23.16
N ALA A 61 -0.24 7.84 23.54
CA ALA A 61 0.80 8.43 22.69
C ALA A 61 0.91 7.81 21.27
N PRO A 62 1.08 6.48 21.08
CA PRO A 62 1.14 5.91 19.74
C PRO A 62 -0.19 6.05 18.97
N LEU A 63 -1.34 6.03 19.66
CA LEU A 63 -2.65 6.22 19.04
C LEU A 63 -2.84 7.65 18.53
N LEU A 64 -2.31 8.65 19.25
CA LEU A 64 -2.36 10.05 18.81
C LEU A 64 -1.58 10.23 17.51
N ILE A 65 -0.35 9.72 17.45
CA ILE A 65 0.48 9.80 16.24
C ILE A 65 -0.18 9.05 15.08
N GLN A 66 -0.77 7.88 15.33
CA GLN A 66 -1.54 7.14 14.32
C GLN A 66 -2.71 7.98 13.79
N ALA A 67 -3.55 8.53 14.66
CA ALA A 67 -4.72 9.31 14.26
C ALA A 67 -4.34 10.56 13.45
N CYS A 68 -3.28 11.27 13.86
CA CYS A 68 -2.73 12.39 13.10
C CYS A 68 -2.21 11.94 11.72
N ALA A 69 -1.55 10.78 11.64
CA ALA A 69 -1.03 10.24 10.38
C ALA A 69 -2.17 9.81 9.42
N GLU A 70 -3.19 9.12 9.91
CA GLU A 70 -4.35 8.68 9.13
C GLU A 70 -5.17 9.86 8.62
N SER A 71 -5.25 10.95 9.40
CA SER A 71 -5.82 12.24 9.00
C SER A 71 -5.01 12.99 7.94
N LYS A 72 -3.85 12.47 7.51
CA LYS A 72 -2.88 13.13 6.64
C LYS A 72 -2.34 14.45 7.20
N ARG A 73 -2.37 14.62 8.53
CA ARG A 73 -1.90 15.80 9.26
C ARG A 73 -0.47 15.56 9.76
N HIS A 74 0.47 15.49 8.83
CA HIS A 74 1.88 15.31 9.17
C HIS A 74 2.44 16.45 10.03
N ASP A 75 1.89 17.66 9.88
CA ASP A 75 2.18 18.80 10.74
C ASP A 75 1.92 18.49 12.22
N LEU A 76 0.76 17.90 12.54
CA LEU A 76 0.42 17.52 13.91
C LEU A 76 1.25 16.33 14.40
N VAL A 77 1.58 15.39 13.51
CA VAL A 77 2.50 14.30 13.84
C VAL A 77 3.84 14.85 14.34
N VAL A 78 4.41 15.83 13.64
CA VAL A 78 5.68 16.48 14.04
C VAL A 78 5.51 17.28 15.33
N GLU A 79 4.38 17.98 15.49
CA GLU A 79 4.07 18.77 16.70
C GLU A 79 4.03 17.92 17.97
N HIS A 80 3.38 16.76 17.93
CA HIS A 80 3.19 15.90 19.11
C HIS A 80 4.30 14.85 19.32
N TYR A 81 5.22 14.67 18.37
CA TYR A 81 6.15 13.56 18.39
C TYR A 81 7.04 13.53 19.65
N ASP A 82 7.66 14.66 20.00
CA ASP A 82 8.57 14.74 21.14
C ASP A 82 7.85 14.54 22.48
N GLU A 83 6.61 15.04 22.60
CA GLU A 83 5.77 14.84 23.78
C GLU A 83 5.36 13.36 23.93
N CYS A 84 4.95 12.73 22.82
CA CYS A 84 4.60 11.30 22.79
C CYS A 84 5.80 10.41 23.11
N LEU A 85 6.99 10.74 22.62
CA LEU A 85 8.22 10.02 22.98
C LEU A 85 8.54 10.16 24.47
N SER A 86 8.40 11.37 25.02
CA SER A 86 8.63 11.61 26.45
C SER A 86 7.65 10.84 27.32
N ALA A 87 6.37 10.78 26.92
CA ALA A 87 5.34 10.03 27.64
C ALA A 87 5.51 8.51 27.57
N THR A 88 6.30 8.01 26.60
CA THR A 88 6.51 6.57 26.39
C THR A 88 7.92 6.10 26.75
N GLU A 89 8.77 6.98 27.27
CA GLU A 89 10.17 6.69 27.57
C GLU A 89 10.31 5.46 28.48
N GLY A 90 11.17 4.52 28.08
CA GLY A 90 11.39 3.26 28.83
C GLY A 90 10.25 2.24 28.73
N THR A 91 9.17 2.54 28.00
CA THR A 91 8.05 1.62 27.77
C THR A 91 8.12 0.99 26.37
N PRO A 92 7.48 -0.18 26.15
CA PRO A 92 7.33 -0.78 24.82
C PRO A 92 6.72 0.17 23.76
N ASN A 93 5.90 1.14 24.19
CA ASN A 93 5.22 2.08 23.30
C ASN A 93 6.16 3.09 22.62
N THR A 94 7.40 3.27 23.10
CA THR A 94 8.40 4.13 22.42
C THR A 94 8.60 3.68 20.97
N ALA A 95 8.76 2.37 20.75
CA ALA A 95 8.98 1.83 19.41
C ALA A 95 7.73 1.96 18.53
N ARG A 96 6.54 1.91 19.12
CA ARG A 96 5.26 2.12 18.41
C ARG A 96 5.08 3.56 17.97
N VAL A 97 5.38 4.53 18.83
CA VAL A 97 5.39 5.96 18.47
C VAL A 97 6.32 6.21 17.29
N ARG A 98 7.53 5.64 17.31
CA ARG A 98 8.49 5.71 16.20
C ARG A 98 7.93 5.05 14.93
N LEU A 99 7.27 3.90 15.04
CA LEU A 99 6.69 3.20 13.89
C LEU A 99 5.65 4.06 13.18
N GLU A 100 4.72 4.66 13.92
CA GLU A 100 3.67 5.52 13.35
C GLU A 100 4.25 6.80 12.75
N TYR A 101 5.29 7.37 13.39
CA TYR A 101 6.04 8.50 12.83
C TYR A 101 6.70 8.15 11.48
N GLY A 102 7.39 7.00 11.41
CA GLY A 102 8.03 6.51 10.18
C GLY A 102 7.02 6.28 9.05
N LYS A 103 5.84 5.71 9.36
CA LYS A 103 4.73 5.57 8.39
C LYS A 103 4.26 6.95 7.89
N SER A 104 4.13 7.94 8.77
CA SER A 104 3.72 9.29 8.41
C SER A 104 4.75 9.99 7.51
N LEU A 105 6.05 9.84 7.80
CA LEU A 105 7.14 10.33 6.94
C LEU A 105 7.02 9.77 5.52
N GLN A 106 6.86 8.45 5.39
CA GLN A 106 6.73 7.79 4.10
C GLN A 106 5.47 8.24 3.34
N SER A 107 4.31 8.18 3.99
CA SER A 107 3.01 8.30 3.33
C SER A 107 2.54 9.74 3.16
N ASN A 108 2.77 10.61 4.15
CA ASN A 108 2.27 11.97 4.18
C ASN A 108 3.34 12.98 3.77
N ALA A 109 4.54 12.90 4.36
CA ALA A 109 5.65 13.80 4.01
C ALA A 109 6.36 13.42 2.71
N LYS A 110 6.17 12.18 2.23
CA LYS A 110 6.92 11.58 1.11
C LYS A 110 8.44 11.55 1.36
N ASP A 111 8.86 11.62 2.61
CA ASP A 111 10.25 11.50 3.02
C ASP A 111 10.61 10.03 3.21
N THR A 112 11.05 9.42 2.11
CA THR A 112 11.41 7.99 2.09
C THR A 112 12.70 7.73 2.88
N THR A 113 13.65 8.66 2.85
CA THR A 113 14.94 8.52 3.54
C THR A 113 14.73 8.57 5.05
N GLY A 114 14.04 9.60 5.54
CA GLY A 114 13.73 9.74 6.96
C GLY A 114 12.92 8.56 7.49
N ALA A 115 11.94 8.06 6.72
CA ALA A 115 11.18 6.87 7.11
C ALA A 115 12.08 5.63 7.29
N LEU A 116 13.01 5.38 6.37
CA LEU A 116 13.95 4.25 6.47
C LEU A 116 14.92 4.37 7.65
N GLU A 117 15.37 5.59 7.96
CA GLU A 117 16.20 5.84 9.14
C GLU A 117 15.44 5.51 10.43
N VAL A 118 14.18 5.93 10.53
CA VAL A 118 13.30 5.61 11.67
C VAL A 118 13.08 4.10 11.79
N PHE A 119 12.75 3.41 10.69
CA PHE A 119 12.57 1.96 10.73
C PHE A 119 13.87 1.22 11.11
N ALA A 120 15.02 1.67 10.61
CA ALA A 120 16.32 1.11 10.99
C ALA A 120 16.61 1.31 12.48
N ALA A 121 16.27 2.47 13.05
CA ALA A 121 16.44 2.75 14.47
C ALA A 121 15.56 1.83 15.35
N ILE A 122 14.32 1.54 14.94
CA ILE A 122 13.45 0.58 15.64
C ILE A 122 14.09 -0.81 15.63
N LEU A 123 14.63 -1.26 14.50
CA LEU A 123 15.24 -2.59 14.36
C LEU A 123 16.58 -2.74 15.08
N ALA A 124 17.26 -1.63 15.38
CA ALA A 124 18.49 -1.61 16.16
C ALA A 124 18.23 -1.52 17.68
N ASP A 125 17.01 -1.19 18.10
CA ASP A 125 16.65 -1.04 19.50
C ASP A 125 16.36 -2.42 20.14
N PRO A 126 17.18 -2.89 21.09
CA PRO A 126 16.98 -4.19 21.72
C PRO A 126 15.72 -4.26 22.59
N ASN A 127 15.12 -3.12 22.91
CA ASN A 127 13.89 -3.03 23.70
C ASN A 127 12.64 -2.83 22.82
N ALA A 128 12.78 -2.78 21.49
CA ALA A 128 11.63 -2.69 20.61
C ALA A 128 10.72 -3.90 20.79
N ASP A 129 9.43 -3.64 21.01
CA ASP A 129 8.46 -4.73 21.09
C ASP A 129 8.29 -5.43 19.73
N SER A 130 7.84 -6.68 19.77
CA SER A 130 7.71 -7.53 18.58
C SER A 130 6.73 -6.96 17.54
N PHE A 131 5.70 -6.23 17.97
CA PHE A 131 4.77 -5.57 17.06
C PHE A 131 5.47 -4.43 16.31
N ALA A 132 6.20 -3.56 17.02
CA ALA A 132 6.91 -2.45 16.40
C ALA A 132 8.06 -2.93 15.49
N ALA A 133 8.84 -3.93 15.92
CA ALA A 133 9.93 -4.48 15.13
C ALA A 133 9.43 -5.17 13.85
N SER A 134 8.41 -6.04 13.96
CA SER A 134 7.83 -6.68 12.76
C SER A 134 7.12 -5.69 11.85
N GLY A 135 6.45 -4.67 12.41
CA GLY A 135 5.88 -3.57 11.64
C GLY A 135 6.93 -2.76 10.88
N ALA A 136 8.08 -2.47 11.50
CA ALA A 136 9.18 -1.76 10.85
C ALA A 136 9.80 -2.56 9.70
N LEU A 137 9.98 -3.89 9.87
CA LEU A 137 10.39 -4.76 8.76
C LEU A 137 9.38 -4.74 7.62
N TYR A 138 8.09 -4.85 7.92
CA TYR A 138 7.05 -4.82 6.90
C TYR A 138 7.08 -3.49 6.12
N GLN A 139 7.08 -2.36 6.81
CA GLN A 139 7.11 -1.03 6.17
C GLN A 139 8.40 -0.78 5.39
N ARG A 140 9.55 -1.24 5.89
CA ARG A 140 10.80 -1.18 5.13
C ARG A 140 10.71 -2.00 3.84
N GLY A 141 10.22 -3.23 3.91
CA GLY A 141 10.06 -4.09 2.73
C GLY A 141 9.10 -3.49 1.69
N THR A 142 8.02 -2.83 2.13
CA THR A 142 7.10 -2.14 1.21
C THR A 142 7.76 -0.92 0.55
N VAL A 143 8.55 -0.13 1.28
CA VAL A 143 9.35 0.97 0.71
C VAL A 143 10.34 0.44 -0.34
N GLU A 144 11.07 -0.62 -0.01
CA GLU A 144 12.06 -1.24 -0.90
C GLU A 144 11.39 -1.74 -2.19
N LEU A 145 10.21 -2.35 -2.09
CA LEU A 145 9.47 -2.89 -3.24
C LEU A 145 8.82 -1.79 -4.08
N ASP A 146 8.09 -0.88 -3.45
CA ASP A 146 7.16 0.02 -4.15
C ASP A 146 7.75 1.38 -4.46
N THR A 147 8.70 1.88 -3.67
CA THR A 147 9.34 3.18 -3.91
C THR A 147 10.70 3.01 -4.56
N ILE A 148 11.58 2.21 -3.96
CA ILE A 148 12.97 2.03 -4.42
C ILE A 148 13.03 1.10 -5.64
N LYS A 149 12.02 0.23 -5.82
CA LYS A 149 11.98 -0.79 -6.88
C LYS A 149 13.14 -1.80 -6.77
N ALA A 150 13.48 -2.18 -5.55
CA ALA A 150 14.50 -3.17 -5.21
C ALA A 150 13.86 -4.48 -4.70
N PRO A 151 13.25 -5.30 -5.59
CA PRO A 151 12.45 -6.45 -5.16
C PRO A 151 13.27 -7.54 -4.44
N ALA A 152 14.57 -7.67 -4.73
CA ALA A 152 15.44 -8.61 -4.03
C ALA A 152 15.69 -8.20 -2.57
N ALA A 153 15.87 -6.90 -2.31
CA ALA A 153 16.02 -6.36 -0.96
C ALA A 153 14.71 -6.52 -0.18
N ALA A 154 13.59 -6.13 -0.80
CA ALA A 154 12.26 -6.28 -0.21
C ALA A 154 11.97 -7.74 0.19
N TYR A 155 12.25 -8.70 -0.71
CA TYR A 155 12.11 -10.13 -0.43
C TYR A 155 12.92 -10.55 0.80
N ALA A 156 14.20 -10.17 0.89
CA ALA A 156 15.04 -10.49 2.04
C ALA A 156 14.52 -9.87 3.35
N THR A 157 13.97 -8.66 3.28
CA THR A 157 13.34 -7.99 4.42
C THR A 157 12.07 -8.72 4.88
N PHE A 158 11.20 -9.16 3.96
CA PHE A 158 10.01 -9.94 4.31
C PHE A 158 10.35 -11.32 4.87
N GLU A 159 11.35 -12.02 4.32
CA GLU A 159 11.83 -13.29 4.87
C GLU A 159 12.39 -13.12 6.30
N THR A 160 13.07 -11.99 6.56
CA THR A 160 13.52 -11.66 7.92
C THR A 160 12.34 -11.49 8.88
N LEU A 161 11.28 -10.80 8.46
CA LEU A 161 10.05 -10.66 9.25
C LEU A 161 9.45 -12.03 9.57
N LEU A 162 9.27 -12.87 8.55
CA LEU A 162 8.59 -14.15 8.69
C LEU A 162 9.41 -15.17 9.49
N ALA A 163 10.74 -15.09 9.44
CA ALA A 163 11.63 -15.94 10.22
C ALA A 163 11.69 -15.53 11.70
N GLN A 164 11.71 -14.22 11.99
CA GLN A 164 11.85 -13.72 13.36
C GLN A 164 10.50 -13.54 14.08
N TYR A 165 9.44 -13.23 13.34
CA TYR A 165 8.11 -12.89 13.87
C TYR A 165 6.99 -13.62 13.11
N PRO A 166 6.96 -14.97 13.13
CA PRO A 166 5.98 -15.76 12.37
C PRO A 166 4.52 -15.49 12.79
N ASP A 167 4.29 -15.14 14.06
CA ASP A 167 2.97 -14.84 14.62
C ASP A 167 2.62 -13.34 14.55
N SER A 168 3.43 -12.55 13.83
CA SER A 168 3.18 -11.11 13.68
C SER A 168 1.84 -10.85 12.97
N PRO A 169 1.08 -9.81 13.37
CA PRO A 169 -0.10 -9.37 12.60
C PRO A 169 0.24 -8.85 11.19
N PHE A 170 1.53 -8.75 10.84
CA PHE A 170 2.01 -8.38 9.52
C PHE A 170 2.44 -9.59 8.68
N ALA A 171 2.43 -10.82 9.22
CA ALA A 171 2.98 -11.99 8.55
C ALA A 171 2.22 -12.36 7.26
N ASP A 172 0.89 -12.31 7.27
CA ASP A 172 0.09 -12.58 6.07
C ASP A 172 0.31 -11.51 4.97
N ASN A 173 0.35 -10.23 5.36
CA ASN A 173 0.66 -9.12 4.47
C ASN A 173 2.09 -9.23 3.89
N ALA A 174 3.06 -9.67 4.70
CA ALA A 174 4.42 -9.91 4.26
C ALA A 174 4.50 -11.04 3.22
N LEU A 175 3.75 -12.15 3.40
CA LEU A 175 3.67 -13.22 2.40
C LEU A 175 3.02 -12.76 1.08
N VAL A 176 2.00 -11.90 1.15
CA VAL A 176 1.41 -11.28 -0.05
C VAL A 176 2.42 -10.38 -0.75
N ALA A 177 3.18 -9.58 0.00
CA ALA A 177 4.22 -8.72 -0.55
C ALA A 177 5.42 -9.51 -1.10
N GLU A 178 5.75 -10.66 -0.50
CA GLU A 178 6.73 -11.62 -0.99
C GLU A 178 6.33 -12.16 -2.37
N ALA A 179 5.06 -12.57 -2.53
CA ALA A 179 4.52 -13.01 -3.82
C ALA A 179 4.58 -11.89 -4.88
N LYS A 180 4.28 -10.64 -4.49
CA LYS A 180 4.43 -9.46 -5.37
C LYS A 180 5.89 -9.25 -5.80
N ALA A 181 6.82 -9.28 -4.86
CA ALA A 181 8.26 -9.15 -5.15
C ALA A 181 8.75 -10.28 -6.08
N ALA A 182 8.25 -11.50 -5.88
CA ALA A 182 8.59 -12.68 -6.67
C ALA A 182 8.18 -12.58 -8.15
N VAL A 183 7.10 -11.85 -8.47
CA VAL A 183 6.76 -11.54 -9.88
C VAL A 183 7.88 -10.74 -10.54
N ALA A 184 8.37 -9.68 -9.87
CA ALA A 184 9.46 -8.85 -10.38
C ALA A 184 10.80 -9.61 -10.44
N LEU A 185 11.04 -10.55 -9.52
CA LEU A 185 12.20 -11.44 -9.51
C LEU A 185 12.09 -12.61 -10.51
N GLN A 186 10.93 -12.77 -11.14
CA GLN A 186 10.63 -13.90 -12.04
C GLN A 186 10.73 -15.28 -11.36
N ARG A 187 10.37 -15.37 -10.08
CA ARG A 187 10.48 -16.58 -9.25
C ARG A 187 9.11 -17.18 -8.90
N LEU A 188 8.63 -18.11 -9.72
CA LEU A 188 7.34 -18.79 -9.48
C LEU A 188 7.34 -19.64 -8.21
N ASP A 189 8.47 -20.24 -7.86
CA ASP A 189 8.65 -21.06 -6.67
C ASP A 189 8.37 -20.28 -5.37
N ILE A 190 8.76 -19.00 -5.32
CA ILE A 190 8.50 -18.12 -4.20
C ILE A 190 7.01 -17.79 -4.11
N ILE A 191 6.34 -17.51 -5.24
CA ILE A 191 4.89 -17.25 -5.27
C ILE A 191 4.12 -18.47 -4.75
N ASP A 192 4.46 -19.67 -5.22
CA ASP A 192 3.78 -20.89 -4.81
C ASP A 192 4.05 -21.23 -3.32
N SER A 193 5.26 -20.98 -2.82
CA SER A 193 5.60 -21.13 -1.39
C SER A 193 4.78 -20.16 -0.52
N ALA A 194 4.70 -18.87 -0.89
CA ALA A 194 3.91 -17.88 -0.17
C ALA A 194 2.43 -18.26 -0.10
N ARG A 195 1.84 -18.76 -1.20
CA ARG A 195 0.46 -19.26 -1.24
C ARG A 195 0.24 -20.44 -0.30
N GLN A 196 1.16 -21.40 -0.27
CA GLN A 196 1.08 -22.56 0.62
C GLN A 196 1.16 -22.13 2.09
N ARG A 197 2.07 -21.22 2.44
CA ARG A 197 2.23 -20.67 3.80
C ARG A 197 0.98 -19.92 4.25
N LEU A 198 0.40 -19.06 3.39
CA LEU A 198 -0.87 -18.38 3.67
C LEU A 198 -2.03 -19.36 3.91
N ALA A 199 -2.09 -20.46 3.16
CA ALA A 199 -3.10 -21.51 3.38
C ALA A 199 -2.87 -22.25 4.70
N ALA A 200 -1.63 -22.63 5.01
CA ALA A 200 -1.28 -23.38 6.21
C ALA A 200 -1.55 -22.60 7.51
N MET A 201 -1.30 -21.28 7.50
CA MET A 201 -1.57 -20.42 8.67
C MET A 201 -3.03 -19.99 8.80
N GLY A 202 -3.92 -20.41 7.90
CA GLY A 202 -5.32 -20.01 7.92
C GLY A 202 -5.56 -18.53 7.63
N ALA A 203 -4.69 -17.90 6.81
CA ALA A 203 -4.77 -16.49 6.49
C ALA A 203 -6.14 -16.11 5.86
N PRO A 204 -6.57 -14.83 6.00
CA PRO A 204 -7.80 -14.35 5.40
C PRO A 204 -7.92 -14.71 3.92
N LEU A 205 -9.15 -15.00 3.45
CA LEU A 205 -9.40 -15.35 2.05
C LEU A 205 -8.90 -14.25 1.09
N SER A 206 -8.97 -12.98 1.50
CA SER A 206 -8.46 -11.84 0.73
C SER A 206 -6.94 -11.92 0.48
N ALA A 207 -6.15 -12.30 1.48
CA ALA A 207 -4.70 -12.46 1.34
C ALA A 207 -4.36 -13.61 0.38
N ARG A 208 -5.00 -14.76 0.57
CA ARG A 208 -4.85 -15.94 -0.31
C ARG A 208 -5.26 -15.64 -1.76
N GLN A 209 -6.35 -14.92 -1.94
CA GLN A 209 -6.83 -14.48 -3.26
C GLN A 209 -5.83 -13.53 -3.93
N THR A 210 -5.25 -12.59 -3.18
CA THR A 210 -4.24 -11.65 -3.70
C THR A 210 -2.96 -12.37 -4.12
N ALA A 211 -2.50 -13.36 -3.36
CA ALA A 211 -1.35 -14.18 -3.76
C ALA A 211 -1.64 -15.02 -5.03
N GLN A 212 -2.87 -15.53 -5.19
CA GLN A 212 -3.30 -16.20 -6.43
C GLN A 212 -3.29 -15.24 -7.63
N LEU A 213 -3.72 -13.99 -7.44
CA LEU A 213 -3.66 -12.95 -8.47
C LEU A 213 -2.21 -12.70 -8.92
N TYR A 214 -1.24 -12.61 -8.01
CA TYR A 214 0.18 -12.44 -8.39
C TYR A 214 0.73 -13.63 -9.18
N ARG A 215 0.25 -14.84 -8.92
CA ARG A 215 0.58 -15.99 -9.76
C ARG A 215 0.05 -15.86 -11.18
N ALA A 216 -1.17 -15.35 -11.34
CA ALA A 216 -1.74 -15.07 -12.65
C ALA A 216 -0.96 -13.95 -13.38
N ASP A 217 -0.57 -12.89 -12.67
CA ASP A 217 0.29 -11.83 -13.19
C ASP A 217 1.64 -12.37 -13.66
N TYR A 218 2.24 -13.32 -12.94
CA TYR A 218 3.46 -14.00 -13.37
C TYR A 218 3.29 -14.71 -14.72
N MET A 219 2.21 -15.48 -14.88
CA MET A 219 1.95 -16.18 -16.14
C MET A 219 1.74 -15.22 -17.31
N ALA A 220 1.06 -14.10 -17.07
CA ALA A 220 0.79 -13.08 -18.08
C ALA A 220 2.07 -12.33 -18.49
N ASN A 221 2.85 -11.86 -17.51
CA ASN A 221 3.88 -10.86 -17.74
C ASN A 221 5.30 -11.42 -17.81
N VAL A 222 5.54 -12.60 -17.23
CA VAL A 222 6.86 -13.24 -17.21
C VAL A 222 6.92 -14.41 -18.19
N LYS A 223 5.92 -15.29 -18.16
CA LYS A 223 5.84 -16.43 -19.08
C LYS A 223 5.26 -16.07 -20.45
N PHE A 224 4.56 -14.94 -20.55
CA PHE A 224 3.81 -14.53 -21.74
C PHE A 224 2.83 -15.61 -22.24
N SER A 225 2.33 -16.46 -21.33
CA SER A 225 1.43 -17.57 -21.65
C SER A 225 -0.02 -17.11 -21.40
N ARG A 226 -0.68 -16.61 -22.45
CA ARG A 226 -2.06 -16.08 -22.36
C ARG A 226 -3.04 -17.11 -21.80
N ASN A 227 -2.92 -18.38 -22.20
CA ASN A 227 -3.82 -19.44 -21.78
C ASN A 227 -3.62 -19.80 -20.30
N GLU A 228 -2.37 -19.92 -19.85
CA GLU A 228 -2.08 -20.17 -18.44
C GLU A 228 -2.48 -18.98 -17.57
N ALA A 229 -2.22 -17.76 -18.03
CA ALA A 229 -2.66 -16.55 -17.34
C ALA A 229 -4.18 -16.52 -17.18
N ALA A 230 -4.93 -16.75 -18.27
CA ALA A 230 -6.39 -16.80 -18.23
C ALA A 230 -6.89 -17.89 -17.29
N PHE A 231 -6.27 -19.07 -17.29
CA PHE A 231 -6.60 -20.13 -16.35
C PHE A 231 -6.36 -19.69 -14.89
N GLU A 232 -5.23 -19.06 -14.59
CA GLU A 232 -4.89 -18.63 -13.23
C GLU A 232 -5.74 -17.45 -12.73
N TYR A 233 -6.11 -16.50 -13.60
CA TYR A 233 -7.10 -15.47 -13.25
C TYR A 233 -8.48 -16.07 -13.01
N SER A 234 -8.87 -17.11 -13.74
CA SER A 234 -10.16 -17.77 -13.50
C SER A 234 -10.23 -18.40 -12.10
N LYS A 235 -9.11 -18.92 -11.59
CA LYS A 235 -9.01 -19.43 -10.20
C LYS A 235 -9.19 -18.34 -9.16
N VAL A 236 -8.74 -17.10 -9.41
CA VAL A 236 -8.98 -15.96 -8.50
C VAL A 236 -10.48 -15.78 -8.25
N LEU A 237 -11.32 -16.06 -9.26
CA LEU A 237 -12.78 -15.90 -9.18
C LEU A 237 -13.48 -17.17 -8.68
N SER A 238 -13.05 -18.35 -9.11
CA SER A 238 -13.73 -19.61 -8.80
C SER A 238 -13.36 -20.21 -7.44
N GLU A 239 -12.10 -20.05 -6.99
CA GLU A 239 -11.63 -20.59 -5.70
C GLU A 239 -11.94 -19.63 -4.53
N PHE A 240 -12.23 -18.35 -4.82
CA PHE A 240 -12.52 -17.32 -3.82
C PHE A 240 -13.89 -16.62 -4.06
N PRO A 241 -14.99 -17.37 -4.20
CA PRO A 241 -16.28 -16.81 -4.63
C PRO A 241 -16.95 -15.92 -3.57
N THR A 242 -16.53 -16.02 -2.31
CA THR A 242 -17.09 -15.23 -1.19
C THR A 242 -16.55 -13.80 -1.13
N VAL A 243 -15.58 -13.44 -1.98
CA VAL A 243 -15.04 -12.08 -2.09
C VAL A 243 -15.24 -11.51 -3.51
N PRO A 244 -16.45 -11.61 -4.10
CA PRO A 244 -16.65 -11.39 -5.53
C PRO A 244 -16.39 -9.94 -5.95
N ASN A 245 -16.47 -8.99 -5.02
CA ASN A 245 -16.26 -7.56 -5.26
C ASN A 245 -14.97 -7.03 -4.64
N SER A 246 -14.03 -7.92 -4.29
CA SER A 246 -12.70 -7.49 -3.85
C SER A 246 -11.92 -6.85 -5.00
N ASN A 247 -10.95 -6.00 -4.65
CA ASN A 247 -10.01 -5.45 -5.64
C ASN A 247 -9.32 -6.55 -6.47
N PRO A 248 -8.82 -7.67 -5.88
CA PRO A 248 -8.29 -8.78 -6.66
C PRO A 248 -9.29 -9.40 -7.65
N SER A 249 -10.54 -9.59 -7.24
CA SER A 249 -11.60 -10.11 -8.12
C SER A 249 -11.88 -9.17 -9.29
N GLN A 250 -11.99 -7.87 -9.03
CA GLN A 250 -12.19 -6.87 -10.08
C GLN A 250 -11.01 -6.85 -11.06
N LEU A 251 -9.77 -6.86 -10.55
CA LEU A 251 -8.60 -6.88 -11.41
C LEU A 251 -8.52 -8.17 -12.24
N ALA A 252 -8.81 -9.33 -11.65
CA ALA A 252 -8.83 -10.59 -12.38
C ALA A 252 -9.87 -10.60 -13.52
N ARG A 253 -11.06 -10.01 -13.32
CA ARG A 253 -12.07 -9.86 -14.40
C ARG A 253 -11.56 -8.99 -15.54
N VAL A 254 -10.98 -7.83 -15.23
CA VAL A 254 -10.39 -6.94 -16.25
C VAL A 254 -9.30 -7.69 -17.03
N ARG A 255 -8.40 -8.38 -16.33
CA ARG A 255 -7.32 -9.14 -16.97
C ARG A 255 -7.82 -10.31 -17.82
N LEU A 256 -8.87 -11.00 -17.40
CA LEU A 256 -9.53 -12.02 -18.21
C LEU A 256 -10.17 -11.45 -19.46
N ALA A 257 -10.78 -10.27 -19.36
CA ALA A 257 -11.35 -9.57 -20.52
C ALA A 257 -10.26 -9.18 -21.54
N ASP A 258 -9.11 -8.69 -21.07
CA ASP A 258 -7.95 -8.37 -21.93
C ASP A 258 -7.34 -9.60 -22.59
N LEU A 259 -7.39 -10.74 -21.89
CA LEU A 259 -6.84 -12.00 -22.37
C LEU A 259 -7.79 -12.78 -23.28
N ALA A 260 -9.05 -12.37 -23.42
CA ALA A 260 -10.04 -13.04 -24.24
C ALA A 260 -9.47 -13.34 -25.65
N PRO A 261 -9.73 -14.53 -26.21
CA PRO A 261 -9.32 -14.87 -27.56
C PRO A 261 -9.82 -13.81 -28.55
N ILE A 262 -9.01 -13.52 -29.57
CA ILE A 262 -9.43 -12.67 -30.68
C ILE A 262 -10.69 -13.29 -31.29
N GLY A 263 -11.82 -12.58 -31.24
CA GLY A 263 -13.12 -13.05 -31.70
C GLY A 263 -14.13 -13.37 -30.60
N ASP A 264 -13.70 -13.54 -29.34
CA ASP A 264 -14.61 -13.75 -28.19
C ASP A 264 -14.93 -12.42 -27.47
N PHE A 265 -15.44 -11.45 -28.24
CA PHE A 265 -15.73 -10.10 -27.75
C PHE A 265 -16.88 -10.09 -26.74
N GLU A 266 -17.87 -10.98 -26.90
CA GLU A 266 -19.03 -11.06 -26.01
C GLU A 266 -18.61 -11.42 -24.58
N ARG A 267 -17.69 -12.40 -24.43
CA ARG A 267 -17.16 -12.75 -23.12
C ARG A 267 -16.36 -11.60 -22.50
N GLY A 268 -15.55 -10.90 -23.30
CA GLY A 268 -14.80 -9.74 -22.84
C GLY A 268 -15.72 -8.62 -22.34
N ILE A 269 -16.75 -8.27 -23.12
CA ILE A 269 -17.76 -7.25 -22.76
C ILE A 269 -18.45 -7.63 -21.45
N LYS A 270 -18.92 -8.88 -21.32
CA LYS A 270 -19.60 -9.34 -20.10
C LYS A 270 -18.72 -9.18 -18.85
N LEU A 271 -17.44 -9.54 -18.93
CA LEU A 271 -16.51 -9.39 -17.80
C LEU A 271 -16.29 -7.91 -17.41
N TYR A 272 -16.23 -7.01 -18.39
CA TYR A 272 -16.16 -5.56 -18.13
C TYR A 272 -17.45 -5.04 -17.50
N GLU A 273 -18.61 -5.45 -18.00
CA GLU A 273 -19.91 -5.09 -17.45
C GLU A 273 -20.02 -5.50 -15.97
N GLU A 274 -19.63 -6.73 -15.63
CA GLU A 274 -19.60 -7.21 -14.24
C GLU A 274 -18.76 -6.32 -13.33
N VAL A 275 -17.59 -5.83 -13.79
CA VAL A 275 -16.77 -4.89 -13.00
C VAL A 275 -17.52 -3.57 -12.80
N THR A 276 -18.08 -2.98 -13.86
CA THR A 276 -18.77 -1.69 -13.76
C THR A 276 -20.00 -1.72 -12.84
N GLN A 277 -20.76 -2.82 -12.87
CA GLN A 277 -21.94 -3.01 -12.02
C GLN A 277 -21.57 -3.07 -10.53
N THR A 278 -20.42 -3.67 -10.20
CA THR A 278 -19.96 -3.79 -8.81
C THR A 278 -19.33 -2.50 -8.27
N THR A 279 -18.79 -1.65 -9.14
CA THR A 279 -18.18 -0.36 -8.75
C THR A 279 -19.13 0.82 -8.76
N ALA A 280 -20.33 0.66 -9.36
CA ALA A 280 -21.31 1.74 -9.41
C ALA A 280 -21.70 2.13 -7.98
N PRO A 281 -21.57 3.41 -7.58
CA PRO A 281 -22.01 3.85 -6.27
C PRO A 281 -23.49 3.47 -6.14
N HIS A 282 -23.82 2.72 -5.09
CA HIS A 282 -25.18 2.25 -4.83
C HIS A 282 -26.09 3.48 -4.75
N ARG A 283 -26.73 3.85 -5.86
CA ARG A 283 -27.72 4.92 -5.84
C ARG A 283 -28.89 4.39 -5.04
N PRO A 284 -29.28 5.03 -3.93
CA PRO A 284 -30.43 4.58 -3.18
C PRO A 284 -31.66 4.65 -4.10
N PRO A 285 -32.48 3.58 -4.17
CA PRO A 285 -33.71 3.58 -4.96
C PRO A 285 -34.66 4.63 -4.39
N GLY A 286 -34.75 5.79 -5.03
CA GLY A 286 -35.55 6.92 -4.56
C GLY A 286 -35.09 8.29 -5.05
N HIS A 287 -33.80 8.46 -5.36
CA HIS A 287 -33.34 9.66 -6.04
C HIS A 287 -33.50 9.55 -7.56
N ARG A 288 -34.76 9.60 -8.03
CA ARG A 288 -35.04 10.09 -9.39
C ARG A 288 -34.69 11.58 -9.40
N MET A 289 -33.45 11.89 -9.74
CA MET A 289 -33.12 13.21 -10.29
C MET A 289 -34.05 13.40 -11.49
N GLY A 290 -34.97 14.36 -11.39
CA GLY A 290 -35.94 14.64 -12.45
C GLY A 290 -35.23 14.75 -13.78
N GLU A 291 -35.71 13.99 -14.76
CA GLU A 291 -35.33 14.10 -16.16
C GLU A 291 -35.74 15.48 -16.68
N THR A 292 -34.86 16.47 -16.52
CA THR A 292 -34.82 17.62 -17.41
C THR A 292 -33.62 17.44 -18.33
N ALA A 293 -33.77 16.54 -19.30
CA ALA A 293 -32.86 16.49 -20.44
C ALA A 293 -32.94 17.84 -21.19
N PRO A 294 -31.82 18.55 -21.43
CA PRO A 294 -31.85 19.66 -22.37
C PRO A 294 -32.03 19.10 -23.77
N ARG A 295 -33.25 19.24 -24.30
CA ARG A 295 -33.51 19.27 -25.75
C ARG A 295 -32.79 20.50 -26.31
N ASN A 296 -31.60 20.30 -26.88
CA ASN A 296 -31.00 21.04 -28.00
C ASN A 296 -29.48 21.05 -27.87
N LEU A 297 -28.82 20.06 -28.48
CA LEU A 297 -27.50 20.26 -29.07
C LEU A 297 -27.53 19.65 -30.47
N SER A 298 -27.82 20.51 -31.43
CA SER A 298 -27.63 20.29 -32.86
C SER A 298 -26.16 19.97 -33.10
N LEU A 299 -25.89 18.85 -33.77
CA LEU A 299 -24.57 18.54 -34.32
C LEU A 299 -24.19 19.58 -35.39
N PRO A 300 -22.98 20.18 -35.36
CA PRO A 300 -22.51 20.97 -36.49
C PRO A 300 -22.16 20.04 -37.66
N ALA A 301 -22.80 20.30 -38.80
CA ALA A 301 -22.52 19.69 -40.09
C ALA A 301 -21.16 20.18 -40.65
N GLN A 302 -20.05 19.65 -40.14
CA GLN A 302 -18.73 19.76 -40.79
C GLN A 302 -17.91 18.49 -40.58
N ALA A 303 -18.36 17.38 -41.17
CA ALA A 303 -17.54 16.19 -41.39
C ALA A 303 -17.92 15.51 -42.72
N GLN A 304 -18.04 16.30 -43.77
CA GLN A 304 -18.10 15.83 -45.16
C GLN A 304 -17.28 16.77 -46.03
N ARG A 305 -15.97 16.51 -46.12
CA ARG A 305 -15.04 16.92 -47.19
C ARG A 305 -13.62 16.57 -46.74
N GLY A 306 -12.93 15.69 -47.46
CA GLY A 306 -11.47 15.63 -47.32
C GLY A 306 -10.71 14.33 -47.57
N CYS A 307 -11.24 13.32 -48.26
CA CYS A 307 -10.38 12.26 -48.82
C CYS A 307 -9.59 12.82 -50.02
N ARG A 308 -8.37 13.33 -49.79
CA ARG A 308 -7.35 13.51 -50.85
C ARG A 308 -5.95 13.23 -50.32
N ARG A 309 -5.36 12.15 -50.88
CA ARG A 309 -3.92 11.89 -51.13
C ARG A 309 -2.98 11.82 -49.91
N CYS A 310 -2.61 10.59 -49.54
CA CYS A 310 -1.28 10.31 -48.96
C CYS A 310 -0.29 10.03 -50.11
N PRO A 311 0.89 10.66 -50.16
CA PRO A 311 2.00 10.16 -50.95
C PRO A 311 2.82 9.14 -50.13
N GLU A 312 3.20 8.07 -50.80
CA GLU A 312 4.14 7.05 -50.36
C GLU A 312 5.45 7.68 -49.87
N ARG A 313 5.92 7.31 -48.68
CA ARG A 313 7.32 7.49 -48.28
C ARG A 313 7.96 6.12 -48.09
N THR A 314 8.85 5.83 -49.02
CA THR A 314 9.75 4.69 -49.09
C THR A 314 10.92 4.83 -48.11
N ASN A 315 11.21 3.71 -47.43
CA ASN A 315 12.50 3.13 -47.07
C ASN A 315 13.68 4.01 -46.62
N GLY A 316 14.26 3.64 -45.47
CA GLY A 316 15.68 3.83 -45.20
C GLY A 316 16.05 3.82 -43.72
N PHE A 317 15.97 2.67 -43.04
CA PHE A 317 16.61 2.51 -41.73
C PHE A 317 17.47 1.23 -41.73
N GLN A 318 18.79 1.42 -41.81
CA GLN A 318 19.79 0.39 -41.54
C GLN A 318 20.11 0.38 -40.03
N PRO A 319 20.06 -0.76 -39.34
CA PRO A 319 20.58 -0.85 -37.98
C PRO A 319 22.10 -1.10 -38.02
N GLN A 320 22.86 -0.20 -37.39
CA GLN A 320 24.27 -0.44 -37.08
C GLN A 320 24.38 -1.47 -35.96
N VAL A 321 25.18 -2.51 -36.19
CA VAL A 321 25.52 -3.55 -35.23
C VAL A 321 26.76 -3.11 -34.45
N PRO A 322 26.71 -2.99 -33.11
CA PRO A 322 27.92 -2.75 -32.33
C PRO A 322 28.67 -4.08 -32.08
N HIS A 323 29.93 -4.13 -32.54
CA HIS A 323 30.90 -5.15 -32.18
C HIS A 323 31.30 -5.02 -30.71
N HIS A 324 30.92 -5.99 -29.87
CA HIS A 324 31.52 -6.16 -28.54
C HIS A 324 32.75 -7.07 -28.65
N SER A 325 33.92 -6.47 -28.44
CA SER A 325 35.21 -7.14 -28.24
C SER A 325 35.30 -7.62 -26.79
N SER A 326 35.36 -8.95 -26.60
CA SER A 326 35.59 -9.60 -25.32
C SER A 326 37.10 -9.76 -25.06
N ARG A 327 37.64 -8.96 -24.14
CA ARG A 327 38.92 -9.24 -23.46
C ARG A 327 38.62 -9.62 -22.02
N GLY A 328 38.71 -10.91 -21.71
CA GLY A 328 38.64 -11.41 -20.34
C GLY A 328 40.00 -11.27 -19.64
N PRO A 329 40.05 -10.96 -18.33
CA PRO A 329 41.27 -11.04 -17.55
C PRO A 329 41.48 -12.45 -16.99
N ALA A 330 42.74 -12.88 -17.03
CA ALA A 330 43.25 -14.14 -16.52
C ALA A 330 43.19 -14.23 -14.98
N LEU A 331 42.84 -15.41 -14.47
CA LEU A 331 42.94 -15.77 -13.06
C LEU A 331 44.37 -16.23 -12.71
N PRO A 332 44.97 -15.79 -11.59
CA PRO A 332 46.22 -16.37 -11.10
C PRO A 332 45.99 -17.62 -10.25
N GLY A 333 46.99 -18.50 -10.29
CA GLY A 333 46.95 -19.90 -9.88
C GLY A 333 46.93 -20.16 -8.37
N ARG A 334 46.42 -21.36 -8.04
CA ARG A 334 46.48 -21.96 -6.72
C ARG A 334 47.91 -22.42 -6.41
N HIS A 335 48.45 -21.94 -5.31
CA HIS A 335 49.61 -22.54 -4.64
C HIS A 335 49.14 -23.70 -3.75
N SER A 336 49.63 -24.90 -4.07
CA SER A 336 49.64 -26.06 -3.19
C SER A 336 50.79 -25.93 -2.19
N ARG A 337 50.57 -26.34 -0.95
CA ARG A 337 51.58 -26.47 0.11
C ARG A 337 51.08 -27.47 1.16
N PRO A 338 52.01 -28.04 1.94
CA PRO A 338 52.86 -29.18 1.61
C PRO A 338 52.20 -30.54 1.87
#